data_AF-A0A7C3Y9B8-F1
#
_entry.id   AF-A0A7C3Y9B8-F1
#
_cell.length_a   1.000
_cell.length_b   1.000
_cell.length_c   1.000
_cell.angle_alpha   90.00
_cell.angle_beta   90.00
_cell.angle_gamma   90.00
#
_symmetry.space_group_name_H-M   'P 1'
#
loop_
_entity.id
_entity.type
_entity.pdbx_description
1 polymer ?
#
loop_
_entity_poly.entity_id
_entity_poly.type
_entity_poly.pdbx_seq_one_letter_code
_entity_poly.pdbx_strand_id
1 'polypeptide(L)'
;MDPERLIEKELARLNAHLPRAQISLAEALRSERPGVETRDGTFHSFGRDELSLLSRLLEEGMWGELRLPIIIWMSRGMGSGAAVIRGKPEVRVISALLGRPAEGSELVIYRPEVAVIRSRLPTTTQYAFTR
;
A
#
# COMPACT_ATOMS: atom_id res chain seq x y z
N MET A 1 -13.48 -7.82 30.95
CA MET A 1 -13.14 -7.71 29.51
C MET A 1 -11.66 -7.42 29.43
N ASP A 2 -10.93 -8.16 28.59
CA ASP A 2 -9.50 -7.99 28.39
C ASP A 2 -9.23 -6.75 27.50
N PRO A 3 -8.55 -5.71 28.00
CA PRO A 3 -8.24 -4.51 27.23
C PRO A 3 -7.50 -4.80 25.92
N GLU A 4 -6.67 -5.86 25.88
CA GLU A 4 -5.92 -6.22 24.68
C GLU A 4 -6.83 -6.72 23.57
N ARG A 5 -7.79 -7.59 23.92
CA ARG A 5 -8.79 -8.11 22.97
C ARG A 5 -9.71 -7.02 22.43
N LEU A 6 -9.95 -5.96 23.21
CA LEU A 6 -10.71 -4.80 22.74
C LEU A 6 -9.92 -4.00 21.69
N ILE A 7 -8.63 -3.73 21.95
CA ILE A 7 -7.76 -3.00 21.02
C ILE A 7 -7.61 -3.77 19.69
N GLU A 8 -7.43 -5.09 19.76
CA GLU A 8 -7.33 -5.94 18.57
C GLU A 8 -8.61 -5.88 17.72
N LYS A 9 -9.78 -5.91 18.37
CA LYS A 9 -11.07 -5.83 17.68
C LYS A 9 -11.27 -4.47 17.00
N GLU A 10 -10.86 -3.37 17.63
CA GLU A 10 -10.94 -2.04 17.02
C GLU A 10 -9.95 -1.89 15.86
N LEU A 11 -8.71 -2.38 15.99
CA LEU A 11 -7.74 -2.41 14.88
C LEU A 11 -8.24 -3.25 13.71
N ALA A 12 -8.86 -4.40 13.98
CA ALA A 12 -9.44 -5.25 12.94
C ALA A 12 -10.56 -4.52 12.18
N ARG A 13 -11.40 -3.74 12.87
CA ARG A 13 -12.43 -2.92 12.25
C ARG A 13 -11.84 -1.79 11.40
N LEU A 14 -10.84 -1.07 11.90
CA LEU A 14 -10.17 0.00 11.14
C LEU A 14 -9.53 -0.54 9.86
N ASN A 15 -8.98 -1.76 9.92
CA ASN A 15 -8.31 -2.43 8.82
C ASN A 15 -9.25 -3.31 7.96
N ALA A 16 -10.57 -3.20 8.11
CA ALA A 16 -11.52 -4.02 7.34
C ALA A 16 -11.44 -3.77 5.82
N HIS A 17 -11.02 -2.56 5.43
CA HIS A 17 -10.81 -2.16 4.04
C HIS A 17 -9.52 -2.73 3.41
N LEU A 18 -8.63 -3.33 4.21
CA LEU A 18 -7.40 -3.95 3.69
C LEU A 18 -7.71 -5.19 2.85
N PRO A 19 -6.83 -5.55 1.90
CA PRO A 19 -6.98 -6.77 1.12
C PRO A 19 -7.01 -8.01 2.01
N ARG A 20 -7.85 -8.98 1.63
CA ARG A 20 -7.76 -10.35 2.14
C ARG A 20 -6.49 -11.04 1.64
N ALA A 21 -6.14 -10.81 0.37
CA ALA A 21 -4.90 -11.22 -0.25
C ALA A 21 -4.48 -10.16 -1.28
N GLN A 22 -3.18 -9.84 -1.32
CA GLN A 22 -2.62 -8.98 -2.35
C GLN A 22 -2.32 -9.78 -3.63
N ILE A 23 -2.36 -9.11 -4.77
CA ILE A 23 -1.89 -9.65 -6.06
C ILE A 23 -0.66 -8.87 -6.52
N SER A 24 0.12 -9.46 -7.43
CA SER A 24 1.26 -8.76 -8.05
C SER A 24 0.80 -7.72 -9.09
N LEU A 25 1.66 -6.75 -9.38
CA LEU A 25 1.45 -5.82 -10.50
C LEU A 25 1.30 -6.59 -11.83
N ALA A 26 2.09 -7.64 -12.05
CA ALA A 26 2.00 -8.48 -13.24
C ALA A 26 0.62 -9.15 -13.40
N GLU A 27 0.04 -9.65 -12.32
CA GLU A 27 -1.33 -10.20 -12.31
C GLU A 27 -2.38 -9.11 -12.56
N ALA A 28 -2.23 -7.95 -11.91
CA ALA A 28 -3.15 -6.83 -12.09
C ALA A 28 -3.16 -6.31 -13.54
N LEU A 29 -2.00 -6.19 -14.19
CA LEU A 29 -1.91 -5.71 -15.58
C LEU A 29 -2.59 -6.65 -16.59
N ARG A 30 -2.57 -7.96 -16.34
CA ARG A 30 -3.22 -8.96 -17.20
C ARG A 30 -4.72 -9.13 -16.92
N SER A 31 -5.23 -8.57 -15.82
CA SER A 31 -6.62 -8.76 -15.41
C SER A 31 -7.57 -7.87 -16.20
N GLU A 32 -8.68 -8.45 -16.67
CA GLU A 32 -9.82 -7.71 -17.23
C GLU A 32 -10.50 -6.83 -16.18
N ARG A 33 -10.46 -7.25 -14.90
CA ARG A 33 -11.00 -6.52 -13.76
C ARG A 33 -9.96 -6.47 -12.63
N PRO A 34 -8.95 -5.58 -12.72
CA PRO A 34 -7.89 -5.52 -11.73
C PRO A 34 -8.42 -5.01 -10.39
N GLY A 35 -8.06 -5.70 -9.31
CA GLY A 35 -8.51 -5.40 -7.97
C GLY A 35 -8.32 -6.58 -7.02
N VAL A 36 -8.77 -6.41 -5.79
CA VAL A 36 -8.66 -7.39 -4.71
C VAL A 36 -9.93 -7.42 -3.87
N GLU A 37 -10.23 -8.57 -3.28
CA GLU A 37 -11.25 -8.67 -2.25
C GLU A 37 -10.69 -8.13 -0.92
N THR A 38 -11.45 -7.30 -0.23
CA THR A 38 -11.10 -6.74 1.08
C THR A 38 -11.61 -7.64 2.21
N ARG A 39 -11.17 -7.38 3.45
CA ARG A 39 -11.56 -8.19 4.61
C ARG A 39 -13.04 -8.01 5.00
N ASP A 40 -13.67 -6.92 4.57
CA ASP A 40 -15.12 -6.72 4.69
C ASP A 40 -15.95 -7.37 3.58
N GLY A 41 -15.30 -8.10 2.65
CA GLY A 41 -15.97 -8.83 1.56
C GLY A 41 -16.33 -7.97 0.35
N THR A 42 -15.92 -6.69 0.32
CA THR A 42 -16.09 -5.85 -0.86
C THR A 42 -14.98 -6.07 -1.89
N PHE A 43 -15.19 -5.60 -3.12
CA PHE A 43 -14.17 -5.66 -4.18
C PHE A 43 -13.57 -4.27 -4.39
N HIS A 44 -12.28 -4.14 -4.13
CA HIS A 44 -11.52 -2.91 -4.33
C HIS A 44 -10.83 -2.94 -5.70
N SER A 45 -11.33 -2.15 -6.64
CA SER A 45 -10.79 -2.04 -8.00
C SER A 45 -9.56 -1.15 -8.07
N PHE A 46 -8.61 -1.50 -8.95
CA PHE A 46 -7.45 -0.68 -9.26
C PHE A 46 -7.66 0.12 -10.56
N GLY A 47 -7.24 1.38 -10.55
CA GLY A 47 -7.24 2.25 -11.72
C GLY A 47 -6.19 1.80 -12.75
N ARG A 48 -6.60 1.65 -14.01
CA ARG A 48 -5.68 1.22 -15.09
C ARG A 48 -4.53 2.20 -15.30
N ASP A 49 -4.79 3.50 -15.14
CA ASP A 49 -3.77 4.54 -15.27
C ASP A 49 -2.72 4.45 -14.15
N GLU A 50 -3.13 4.10 -12.93
CA GLU A 50 -2.21 3.85 -11.81
C GLU A 50 -1.36 2.61 -12.08
N LEU A 51 -1.94 1.52 -12.58
CA LEU A 51 -1.18 0.32 -12.97
C LEU A 51 -0.16 0.62 -14.08
N SER A 52 -0.55 1.44 -15.07
CA SER A 52 0.37 1.88 -16.13
C SER A 52 1.47 2.79 -15.61
N LEU A 53 1.19 3.65 -14.63
CA LEU A 53 2.21 4.45 -13.96
C LEU A 53 3.19 3.55 -13.21
N LEU A 54 2.69 2.59 -12.42
CA LEU A 54 3.52 1.63 -11.69
C LEU A 54 4.44 0.83 -12.62
N SER A 55 3.92 0.40 -13.77
CA SER A 55 4.69 -0.36 -14.76
C SER A 55 5.81 0.46 -15.43
N ARG A 56 5.73 1.80 -15.37
CA ARG A 56 6.78 2.71 -15.87
C ARG A 56 7.80 3.09 -14.79
N LEU A 57 7.41 3.03 -13.52
CA LEU A 57 8.28 3.32 -12.38
C LEU A 57 9.14 2.12 -11.94
N LEU A 58 8.79 0.92 -12.40
CA LEU A 58 9.43 -0.32 -12.02
C LEU A 58 9.80 -1.13 -13.26
N GLU A 59 11.00 -1.71 -13.27
CA GLU A 59 11.46 -2.62 -14.32
C GLU A 59 10.56 -3.86 -14.39
N GLU A 60 10.31 -4.38 -15.60
CA GLU A 60 9.39 -5.50 -15.86
C GLU A 60 9.72 -6.75 -15.04
N GLY A 61 11.00 -7.04 -14.83
CA GLY A 61 11.45 -8.17 -14.02
C GLY A 61 10.96 -8.15 -12.57
N MET A 62 10.61 -6.97 -12.04
CA MET A 62 10.14 -6.80 -10.65
C MET A 62 8.60 -6.72 -10.56
N TRP A 63 7.86 -6.75 -11.67
CA TRP A 63 6.40 -6.64 -11.64
C TRP A 63 5.72 -7.80 -10.90
N GLY A 64 6.35 -8.97 -10.87
CA GLY A 64 5.87 -10.12 -10.10
C GLY A 64 6.07 -9.98 -8.59
N GLU A 65 6.97 -9.10 -8.16
CA GLU A 65 7.33 -8.90 -6.75
C GLU A 65 6.51 -7.79 -6.09
N LEU A 66 6.13 -6.74 -6.84
CA LEU A 66 5.35 -5.63 -6.31
C LEU A 66 3.93 -6.08 -5.94
N ARG A 67 3.58 -6.05 -4.65
CA ARG A 67 2.26 -6.46 -4.16
C ARG A 67 1.31 -5.27 -4.04
N LEU A 68 0.09 -5.43 -4.56
CA LEU A 68 -0.93 -4.39 -4.61
C LEU A 68 -2.15 -4.74 -3.74
N PRO A 69 -2.77 -3.72 -3.09
CA PRO A 69 -2.30 -2.33 -3.02
C PRO A 69 -1.04 -2.19 -2.16
N ILE A 70 -0.22 -1.18 -2.42
CA ILE A 70 0.94 -0.82 -1.56
C ILE A 70 0.41 -0.33 -0.21
N ILE A 71 0.88 -0.94 0.88
CA ILE A 71 0.39 -0.64 2.21
C ILE A 71 1.22 0.48 2.86
N ILE A 72 0.54 1.55 3.26
CA ILE A 72 1.06 2.67 4.03
C ILE A 72 0.83 2.36 5.51
N TRP A 73 1.88 1.90 6.20
CA TRP A 73 1.78 1.48 7.60
C TRP A 73 1.84 2.68 8.53
N MET A 74 0.75 2.94 9.24
CA MET A 74 0.67 3.95 10.29
C MET A 74 0.75 3.29 11.66
N SER A 75 1.74 3.69 12.47
CA SER A 75 1.86 3.28 13.87
C SER A 75 1.79 4.51 14.80
N ARG A 76 1.16 4.33 15.95
CA ARG A 76 1.08 5.36 17.00
C ARG A 76 2.45 5.73 17.57
N GLY A 77 3.43 4.82 17.52
CA GLY A 77 4.75 5.02 18.11
C GLY A 77 5.75 5.81 17.26
N MET A 78 5.41 6.14 16.01
CA MET A 78 6.38 6.64 15.03
C MET A 78 6.51 8.17 14.97
N GLY A 79 5.82 8.89 15.86
CA GLY A 79 5.68 10.35 15.81
C GLY A 79 4.43 10.79 15.04
N SER A 80 4.01 12.04 15.25
CA SER A 80 2.77 12.58 14.69
C SER A 80 2.80 12.66 13.16
N GLY A 81 2.25 11.62 12.51
CA GLY A 81 2.03 11.59 11.06
C GLY A 81 3.15 10.96 10.24
N ALA A 82 4.02 10.16 10.86
CA ALA A 82 4.92 9.27 10.15
C ALA A 82 4.22 7.97 9.74
N ALA A 83 4.58 7.45 8.59
CA ALA A 83 4.16 6.16 8.07
C ALA A 83 5.35 5.44 7.41
N VAL A 84 5.23 4.14 7.18
CA VAL A 84 6.29 3.34 6.55
C VAL A 84 5.76 2.61 5.34
N ILE A 85 6.55 2.63 4.28
CA ILE A 85 6.44 1.72 3.15
C ILE A 85 7.42 0.59 3.36
N ARG A 86 6.97 -0.65 3.18
CA ARG A 86 7.79 -1.87 3.36
C ARG A 86 7.84 -2.69 2.09
N GLY A 87 8.99 -3.28 1.84
CA GLY A 87 9.27 -4.11 0.67
C GLY A 87 10.13 -3.36 -0.36
N LYS A 88 11.08 -4.08 -0.97
CA LYS A 88 12.02 -3.47 -1.92
C LYS A 88 11.31 -2.90 -3.17
N PRO A 89 10.38 -3.63 -3.82
CA PRO A 89 9.63 -3.08 -4.95
C PRO A 89 8.79 -1.86 -4.56
N GLU A 90 8.12 -1.91 -3.41
CA GLU A 90 7.25 -0.85 -2.89
C GLU A 90 8.06 0.41 -2.59
N VAL A 91 9.19 0.28 -1.88
CA VAL A 91 10.09 1.39 -1.61
C VAL A 91 10.62 1.99 -2.91
N ARG A 92 11.02 1.16 -3.88
CA ARG A 92 11.52 1.66 -5.18
C ARG A 92 10.48 2.50 -5.90
N VAL A 93 9.24 2.01 -6.00
CA VAL A 93 8.12 2.74 -6.62
C VAL A 93 7.87 4.06 -5.91
N ILE A 94 7.76 4.03 -4.57
CA ILE A 94 7.39 5.23 -3.81
C ILE A 94 8.54 6.26 -3.81
N SER A 95 9.80 5.83 -3.68
CA SER A 95 10.96 6.71 -3.83
C SER A 95 11.00 7.35 -5.22
N ALA A 96 10.78 6.59 -6.30
CA ALA A 96 10.73 7.12 -7.65
C ALA A 96 9.60 8.15 -7.82
N LEU A 97 8.41 7.86 -7.27
CA LEU A 97 7.26 8.78 -7.30
C LEU A 97 7.54 10.09 -6.55
N LEU A 98 8.30 10.03 -5.46
CA LEU A 98 8.69 11.18 -4.63
C LEU A 98 9.95 11.90 -5.12
N GLY A 99 10.60 11.41 -6.18
CA GLY A 99 11.86 11.96 -6.70
C GLY A 99 13.06 11.78 -5.75
N ARG A 100 13.12 10.64 -5.06
CA ARG A 100 14.16 10.29 -4.06
C ARG A 100 14.93 9.03 -4.47
N PRO A 101 16.17 8.84 -3.99
CA PRO A 101 16.84 7.55 -4.12
C PRO A 101 16.05 6.46 -3.37
N ALA A 102 16.04 5.25 -3.94
CA ALA A 102 15.47 4.06 -3.31
C ALA A 102 16.56 3.34 -2.50
N GLU A 103 16.37 3.24 -1.19
CA GLU A 103 17.33 2.60 -0.29
C GLU A 103 16.65 1.55 0.59
N GLY A 104 17.25 0.37 0.69
CA GLY A 104 16.78 -0.69 1.57
C GLY A 104 15.40 -1.25 1.23
N SER A 105 14.68 -1.71 2.26
CA SER A 105 13.35 -2.32 2.16
C SER A 105 12.32 -1.61 3.04
N GLU A 106 12.68 -0.48 3.65
CA GLU A 106 11.77 0.36 4.42
C GLU A 106 12.02 1.83 4.06
N LEU A 107 10.94 2.59 3.90
CA LEU A 107 10.97 4.03 3.66
C LEU A 107 10.02 4.70 4.63
N VAL A 108 10.57 5.55 5.50
CA VAL A 108 9.77 6.42 6.36
C VAL A 108 9.27 7.59 5.53
N ILE A 109 7.96 7.81 5.58
CA ILE A 109 7.29 8.93 4.93
C ILE A 109 6.46 9.73 5.94
N TYR A 110 6.24 11.00 5.65
CA TYR A 110 5.46 11.94 6.44
C TYR A 110 4.23 12.43 5.67
N ARG A 111 3.34 13.15 6.36
CA ARG A 111 2.07 13.67 5.82
C ARG A 111 2.18 14.32 4.42
N PRO A 112 3.19 15.17 4.11
CA PRO A 112 3.30 15.77 2.77
C PRO A 112 3.53 14.74 1.67
N GLU A 113 4.38 13.73 1.93
CA GLU A 113 4.68 12.67 0.95
C GLU A 113 3.49 11.72 0.79
N VAL A 114 2.81 11.40 1.90
CA VAL A 114 1.56 10.64 1.88
C VAL A 114 0.52 11.34 1.00
N ALA A 115 0.39 12.67 1.08
CA ALA A 115 -0.53 13.42 0.23
C ALA A 115 -0.19 13.29 -1.26
N VAL A 116 1.09 13.39 -1.62
CA VAL A 116 1.56 13.18 -3.01
C VAL A 116 1.25 11.76 -3.47
N ILE A 117 1.59 10.75 -2.67
CA ILE A 117 1.33 9.33 -2.98
C ILE A 117 -0.16 9.12 -3.21
N ARG A 118 -1.02 9.58 -2.30
CA ARG A 118 -2.47 9.39 -2.38
C ARG A 118 -3.11 10.17 -3.53
N SER A 119 -2.51 11.27 -3.98
CA SER A 119 -2.98 12.00 -5.16
C SER A 119 -2.67 11.27 -6.47
N ARG A 120 -1.58 10.50 -6.51
CA ARG A 120 -1.08 9.82 -7.72
C ARG A 120 -1.53 8.36 -7.80
N LEU A 121 -1.64 7.70 -6.65
CA LEU A 121 -1.98 6.30 -6.50
C LEU A 121 -3.16 6.07 -5.53
N PRO A 122 -4.34 6.70 -5.76
CA PRO A 122 -5.46 6.61 -4.82
C PRO A 122 -6.05 5.19 -4.69
N THR A 123 -5.96 4.35 -5.72
CA THR A 123 -6.55 3.00 -5.74
C THR A 123 -5.52 1.89 -5.55
N THR A 124 -4.24 2.10 -5.90
CA THR A 124 -3.19 1.09 -5.70
C THR A 124 -2.41 1.28 -4.40
N THR A 125 -2.91 2.10 -3.48
CA THR A 125 -2.37 2.26 -2.11
C THR A 125 -3.49 2.18 -1.07
N GLN A 126 -3.19 1.70 0.13
CA GLN A 126 -4.12 1.67 1.26
C GLN A 126 -3.40 1.88 2.59
N TYR A 127 -4.14 2.33 3.61
CA TYR A 127 -3.59 2.55 4.95
C TYR A 127 -3.76 1.32 5.83
N ALA A 128 -2.70 0.92 6.51
CA ALA A 128 -2.82 -0.06 7.59
C ALA A 128 -2.50 0.59 8.93
N PHE A 129 -3.40 0.40 9.88
CA PHE A 129 -3.20 0.84 11.25
C PHE A 129 -2.60 -0.30 12.07
N THR A 130 -1.44 -0.06 12.68
CA THR A 130 -0.80 -1.02 13.59
C THR A 130 -0.79 -0.50 15.01
N ARG A 131 -0.39 -1.37 15.94
CA ARG A 131 -0.20 -0.99 17.33
C ARG A 131 0.83 0.13 17.46
#